data_AF-A0A564TBW1-F1
#
_entry.id   AF-A0A564TBW1-F1
#
_cell.length_a   1.000
_cell.length_b   1.000
_cell.length_c   1.000
_cell.angle_alpha   90.00
_cell.angle_beta   90.00
_cell.angle_gamma   90.00
#
_symmetry.space_group_name_H-M   'P 1'
#
loop_
_entity.id
_entity.type
_entity.pdbx_description
1 polymer ?
#
loop_
_entity_poly.entity_id
_entity_poly.type
_entity_poly.pdbx_seq_one_letter_code
_entity_poly.pdbx_strand_id
1 'polypeptide(L)'
;MSKKYTERKDGIKSVTLVIDAYNGRKLEIPLEVWQVDVIREMLGLSVDTTNLDTYCMRSKEQTDENMKIYHHLLRKSHNEE
;
A
#
# COMPACT_ATOMS: atom_id res chain seq x y z
N MET A 1 -15.27 11.65 21.78
CA MET A 1 -15.99 10.76 20.84
C MET A 1 -15.00 9.76 20.27
N SER A 2 -14.99 8.54 20.80
CA SER A 2 -14.12 7.46 20.30
C SER A 2 -14.53 7.13 18.88
N LYS A 3 -13.66 7.44 17.90
CA LYS A 3 -13.79 6.90 16.55
C LYS A 3 -13.74 5.38 16.70
N LYS A 4 -14.91 4.73 16.61
CA LYS A 4 -14.98 3.28 16.50
C LYS A 4 -14.11 2.92 15.30
N TYR A 5 -13.00 2.24 15.54
CA TYR A 5 -12.29 1.52 14.50
C TYR A 5 -13.27 0.44 14.07
N THR A 6 -14.10 0.76 13.08
CA THR A 6 -14.89 -0.22 12.36
C THR A 6 -13.87 -1.24 11.89
N GLU A 7 -13.88 -2.45 12.44
CA GLU A 7 -13.06 -3.56 11.95
C GLU A 7 -13.25 -3.61 10.44
N ARG A 8 -12.23 -3.17 9.70
CA ARG A 8 -12.27 -3.19 8.24
C ARG A 8 -12.28 -4.68 7.87
N LYS A 9 -13.45 -5.20 7.50
CA LYS A 9 -13.63 -6.47 6.80
C LYS A 9 -13.08 -6.40 5.37
N ASP A 10 -12.00 -5.67 5.16
CA ASP A 10 -11.28 -5.68 3.90
C ASP A 10 -10.36 -6.90 3.96
N GLY A 11 -10.82 -8.02 3.41
CA GLY A 11 -10.30 -9.38 3.62
C GLY A 11 -8.88 -9.68 3.11
N ILE A 12 -7.96 -8.72 3.09
CA ILE A 12 -6.55 -8.95 2.73
C ILE A 12 -5.77 -9.26 4.01
N LYS A 13 -5.45 -10.54 4.21
CA LYS A 13 -4.69 -11.03 5.38
C LYS A 13 -3.19 -10.73 5.29
N SER A 14 -2.61 -10.83 4.09
CA SER A 14 -1.18 -10.71 3.85
C SER A 14 -0.92 -10.41 2.38
N VAL A 15 0.17 -9.72 2.08
CA VAL A 15 0.69 -9.52 0.72
C VAL A 15 2.16 -9.96 0.71
N THR A 16 2.58 -10.56 -0.39
CA THR A 16 3.99 -10.91 -0.64
C THR A 16 4.53 -9.99 -1.71
N LEU A 17 5.65 -9.34 -1.45
CA LEU A 17 6.40 -8.59 -2.46
C LEU A 17 7.39 -9.53 -3.14
N VAL A 18 7.33 -9.62 -4.47
CA VAL A 18 8.26 -10.43 -5.26
C VAL A 18 9.17 -9.51 -6.07
N ILE A 19 10.47 -9.64 -5.86
CA ILE A 19 11.48 -8.94 -6.67
C ILE A 19 11.96 -9.92 -7.75
N ASP A 20 11.70 -9.59 -9.01
CA ASP A 20 12.18 -10.34 -10.16
C ASP A 20 13.35 -9.59 -10.81
N ALA A 21 14.55 -10.18 -10.73
CA ALA A 21 15.75 -9.61 -11.31
C ALA A 21 15.92 -10.06 -12.77
N TYR A 22 16.48 -9.20 -13.62
CA TYR A 22 16.73 -9.51 -15.03
C TYR A 22 17.56 -10.78 -15.29
N ASN A 23 18.32 -11.25 -14.29
CA ASN A 23 19.07 -12.50 -14.37
C ASN A 23 18.27 -13.74 -13.92
N GLY A 24 16.94 -13.63 -13.81
CA GLY A 24 16.03 -14.71 -13.46
C GLY A 24 15.98 -15.04 -11.97
N ARG A 25 16.69 -14.30 -11.11
CA ARG A 25 16.61 -14.49 -9.66
C ARG A 25 15.34 -13.84 -9.12
N LYS A 26 14.66 -14.57 -8.23
CA LYS A 26 13.48 -14.08 -7.52
C LYS A 26 13.73 -14.04 -6.01
N LEU A 27 13.27 -12.99 -5.36
CA LEU A 27 13.22 -12.89 -3.90
C LEU A 27 11.78 -12.60 -3.47
N GLU A 28 11.22 -13.47 -2.64
CA GLU A 28 9.92 -13.28 -2.02
C GLU A 28 10.10 -12.68 -0.64
N ILE A 29 9.42 -11.58 -0.37
CA ILE A 29 9.47 -10.87 0.91
C ILE A 29 8.05 -10.87 1.48
N PRO A 30 7.76 -11.65 2.54
CA PRO A 30 6.48 -11.58 3.22
C PRO A 30 6.38 -10.25 3.95
N LEU A 31 5.20 -9.62 3.87
CA LEU A 31 4.95 -8.33 4.53
C LEU A 31 4.11 -8.51 5.78
N GLU A 32 4.41 -7.70 6.79
CA GLU A 32 3.61 -7.58 8.00
C GLU A 32 2.32 -6.82 7.73
N VAL A 33 1.30 -7.04 8.57
CA VAL A 33 -0.05 -6.43 8.40
C VAL A 33 0.02 -4.91 8.24
N TRP A 34 0.83 -4.22 9.06
CA TRP A 34 0.95 -2.76 8.97
C TRP A 34 1.57 -2.30 7.64
N GLN A 35 2.49 -3.09 7.06
CA GLN A 35 3.08 -2.80 5.75
C GLN A 35 2.06 -2.99 4.63
N VAL A 36 1.21 -4.01 4.76
CA VAL A 36 0.09 -4.26 3.84
C VAL A 36 -0.86 -3.06 3.82
N ASP A 37 -1.22 -2.54 4.99
CA ASP A 37 -2.09 -1.37 5.10
C ASP A 37 -1.50 -0.13 4.40
N VAL A 38 -0.19 0.11 4.59
CA VAL A 38 0.52 1.22 3.95
C VAL A 38 0.54 1.07 2.43
N ILE A 39 0.88 -0.11 1.91
CA ILE A 39 0.91 -0.38 0.47
C ILE A 39 -0.48 -0.23 -0.13
N ARG A 40 -1.50 -0.70 0.59
CA ARG A 40 -2.89 -0.58 0.18
C ARG A 40 -3.29 0.88 -0.02
N GLU A 41 -2.98 1.73 0.96
CA GLU A 41 -3.28 3.16 0.91
C GLU A 41 -2.46 3.88 -0.17
N MET A 42 -1.16 3.60 -0.29
CA MET A 42 -0.29 4.25 -1.27
C MET A 42 -0.71 3.94 -2.71
N LEU A 43 -0.86 2.65 -3.02
CA LEU A 43 -1.20 2.18 -4.36
C LEU A 43 -2.71 2.28 -4.65
N GLY A 44 -3.52 2.60 -3.64
CA GLY A 44 -4.98 2.44 -3.71
C GLY A 44 -5.36 1.01 -4.09
N LEU A 45 -4.61 0.03 -3.60
CA LEU A 45 -4.83 -1.38 -3.91
C LEU A 45 -6.15 -1.82 -3.31
N SER A 46 -7.01 -2.39 -4.14
CA SER A 46 -8.24 -3.05 -3.72
C SER A 46 -8.31 -4.39 -4.42
N VAL A 47 -8.68 -5.45 -3.70
CA VAL A 47 -8.79 -6.80 -4.25
C VAL A 47 -10.23 -7.25 -4.06
N ASP A 48 -10.82 -7.92 -5.05
CA ASP A 48 -12.06 -8.65 -4.82
C ASP A 48 -11.75 -9.88 -3.98
N THR A 49 -11.97 -9.78 -2.68
CA THR A 49 -11.68 -10.85 -1.72
C THR A 49 -12.64 -12.03 -1.81
N THR A 50 -13.69 -11.95 -2.64
CA THR A 50 -14.64 -13.04 -2.87
C THR A 50 -14.02 -14.13 -3.74
N ASN A 51 -13.33 -13.74 -4.81
CA ASN A 51 -12.80 -14.66 -5.81
C ASN A 51 -11.27 -14.56 -6.01
N LEU A 52 -10.64 -13.48 -5.54
CA LEU A 52 -9.20 -13.20 -5.72
C LEU A 52 -8.72 -13.25 -7.18
N ASP A 53 -9.63 -13.03 -8.13
CA ASP A 53 -9.39 -13.09 -9.57
C ASP A 53 -9.01 -11.73 -10.15
N THR A 54 -9.40 -10.64 -9.47
CA THR A 54 -9.15 -9.28 -9.92
C THR A 54 -8.66 -8.35 -8.80
N TYR A 55 -7.92 -7.32 -9.20
CA TYR A 55 -7.46 -6.25 -8.35
C TYR A 55 -7.59 -4.91 -9.07
N CYS A 56 -7.73 -3.84 -8.30
CA CYS A 56 -7.69 -2.46 -8.74
C CYS A 56 -6.48 -1.78 -8.08
N MET A 57 -5.76 -0.98 -8.85
CA MET A 57 -4.69 -0.11 -8.39
C MET A 57 -4.88 1.27 -9.02
N ARG A 58 -4.42 2.31 -8.33
CA ARG A 58 -4.35 3.65 -8.89
C ARG A 58 -3.40 3.69 -10.08
N SER A 59 -3.63 4.66 -10.96
CA SER A 59 -2.70 4.90 -12.06
C SER A 59 -1.35 5.39 -11.52
N LYS A 60 -0.33 5.34 -12.38
CA LYS A 60 1.00 5.88 -12.06
C LYS A 60 0.91 7.36 -11.69
N GLU A 61 0.16 8.14 -12.45
CA GLU A 61 -0.01 9.59 -12.27
C GLU A 61 -0.61 9.90 -10.90
N GLN A 62 -1.67 9.20 -10.52
CA GLN A 62 -2.31 9.35 -9.21
C GLN A 62 -1.37 8.94 -8.06
N THR A 63 -0.57 7.88 -8.26
CA THR A 63 0.40 7.42 -7.27
C THR A 63 1.52 8.45 -7.09
N ASP A 64 2.04 9.01 -8.18
CA ASP A 64 3.06 10.06 -8.17
C ASP A 64 2.57 11.34 -7.49
N GLU A 65 1.33 11.74 -7.72
CA GLU A 65 0.71 12.90 -7.03
C GLU A 65 0.63 12.67 -5.52
N ASN A 66 0.14 11.51 -5.08
CA ASN A 66 0.10 11.16 -3.66
C ASN A 66 1.51 11.19 -3.05
N MET A 67 2.50 10.63 -3.74
CA MET A 67 3.87 10.59 -3.25
C MET A 67 4.49 12.00 -3.14
N LYS A 68 4.18 12.90 -4.07
CA LYS A 68 4.58 14.32 -3.98
C LYS A 68 3.96 15.01 -2.77
N ILE A 69 2.68 14.77 -2.48
CA ILE A 69 2.00 15.30 -1.30
C ILE A 69 2.67 14.76 -0.03
N TYR A 70 2.91 13.45 0.05
CA TYR A 70 3.61 12.85 1.19
C TYR A 70 5.00 13.46 1.41
N HIS A 71 5.82 13.57 0.37
CA HIS A 71 7.14 14.21 0.48
C HIS A 71 7.06 15.67 0.91
N HIS A 72 6.09 16.42 0.41
CA HIS A 72 5.88 17.81 0.80
C HIS A 72 5.53 17.92 2.29
N LEU A 73 4.61 17.08 2.78
CA LEU A 73 4.19 17.06 4.18
C LEU A 73 5.33 16.66 5.13
N LEU A 74 6.10 15.61 4.79
CA LEU A 74 7.26 15.20 5.57
C LEU A 74 8.33 16.30 5.62
N ARG A 75 8.59 16.95 4.49
CA ARG A 75 9.55 18.06 4.45
C ARG A 75 9.08 19.25 5.28
N LYS A 76 7.77 19.52 5.30
CA LYS A 76 7.19 20.59 6.11
C LYS A 76 7.31 20.30 7.60
N SER A 77 6.99 19.07 8.05
CA SER A 77 7.14 18.68 9.46
C SER A 77 8.59 18.75 9.95
N HIS A 78 9.57 18.46 9.09
CA HIS A 78 10.99 18.56 9.45
C HIS A 78 11.55 19.99 9.47
N ASN A 79 10.89 20.95 8.82
CA ASN A 79 11.32 22.35 8.80
C ASN A 79 10.59 23.22 9.83
N GLU A 80 9.57 22.67 10.49
CA GLU A 80 8.80 23.33 11.56
C GLU A 80 9.25 22.86 12.97
N GLU A 81 10.31 22.04 13.06
CA GLU A 81 11.11 21.75 14.28
C GLU A 81 12.39 22.58 14.32
#